data_AF-R5CTF5-F1
#
_entry.id   AF-R5CTF5-F1
#
_cell.length_a   1.000
_cell.length_b   1.000
_cell.length_c   1.000
_cell.angle_alpha   90.00
_cell.angle_beta   90.00
_cell.angle_gamma   90.00
#
_symmetry.space_group_name_H-M   'P 1'
#
loop_
_entity.id
_entity.type
_entity.pdbx_description
1 polymer ?
#
loop_
_entity_poly.entity_id
_entity_poly.type
_entity_poly.pdbx_seq_one_letter_code
_entity_poly.pdbx_strand_id
1 'polypeptide(L)'
;METEENKKLSAEHSIEIIRETIEQSRKVITRNCAITLLTWGILICVTATVIGLLWSYTNSYYCNLGWIVMVFIGLIINHKMIIEEETAGVPKSFINDITKNIWRTFAVVIFTSTVASQVTNFGNDPIAQELPISATINICMTFAAIMTGIVLKSEMISLFACSGSYASIKAALDCNGPEEMAAVIFGGMLMMVIPGAIALYRNRKPKGRQNEAKLNEKEQ
;
A
#
# COMPACT_ATOMS: atom_id res chain seq x y z
N MET A 1 13.10 36.20 -40.08
CA MET A 1 12.66 34.94 -40.71
C MET A 1 13.23 33.83 -39.85
N GLU A 2 12.56 33.52 -38.74
CA GLU A 2 12.90 32.30 -37.98
C GLU A 2 12.54 31.13 -38.89
N THR A 3 13.55 30.37 -39.32
CA THR A 3 13.39 29.25 -40.25
C THR A 3 12.46 28.20 -39.64
N GLU A 4 11.57 27.61 -40.44
CA GLU A 4 10.64 26.55 -39.99
C GLU A 4 11.36 25.39 -39.29
N GLU A 5 12.63 25.17 -39.66
CA GLU A 5 13.56 24.23 -39.03
C GLU A 5 13.85 24.56 -37.56
N ASN A 6 14.01 25.83 -37.19
CA ASN A 6 14.24 26.26 -35.82
C ASN A 6 12.97 26.08 -34.95
N LYS A 7 11.80 26.31 -35.54
CA LYS A 7 10.50 26.04 -34.89
C LYS A 7 10.24 24.54 -34.71
N LYS A 8 10.68 23.71 -35.66
CA LYS A 8 10.59 22.25 -35.60
C LYS A 8 11.54 21.65 -34.56
N LEU A 9 12.81 22.08 -34.53
CA LEU A 9 13.78 21.74 -33.48
C LEU A 9 13.29 22.15 -32.09
N SER A 10 12.69 23.34 -31.96
CA SER A 10 12.09 23.81 -30.70
C SER A 10 10.90 22.96 -30.26
N ALA A 11 10.08 22.48 -31.19
CA ALA A 11 8.93 21.62 -30.89
C ALA A 11 9.37 20.21 -30.47
N GLU A 12 10.33 19.62 -31.18
CA GLU A 12 10.94 18.32 -30.84
C GLU A 12 11.60 18.37 -29.45
N HIS A 13 12.34 19.45 -29.15
CA HIS A 13 12.94 19.66 -27.84
C HIS A 13 11.91 19.82 -26.72
N SER A 14 10.80 20.52 -26.97
CA SER A 14 9.71 20.66 -26.00
C SER A 14 9.00 19.33 -25.72
N ILE A 15 8.81 18.49 -26.75
CA ILE A 15 8.22 17.15 -26.61
C ILE A 15 9.16 16.24 -25.81
N GLU A 16 10.47 16.31 -26.05
CA GLU A 16 11.44 15.51 -25.30
C GLU A 16 11.47 15.92 -23.82
N ILE A 17 11.48 17.22 -23.52
CA ILE A 17 11.39 17.72 -22.13
C ILE A 17 10.10 17.24 -21.45
N ILE A 18 8.96 17.32 -22.14
CA ILE A 18 7.67 16.83 -21.60
C ILE A 18 7.75 15.34 -21.34
N ARG A 19 8.33 14.56 -22.25
CA ARG A 19 8.49 13.11 -22.10
C ARG A 19 9.37 12.75 -20.92
N GLU A 20 10.52 13.40 -20.76
CA GLU A 20 11.42 13.21 -19.63
C GLU A 20 10.73 13.57 -18.32
N THR A 21 10.01 14.70 -18.28
CA THR A 21 9.27 15.16 -17.11
C THR A 21 8.17 14.17 -16.71
N ILE A 22 7.44 13.61 -17.69
CA ILE A 22 6.41 12.58 -17.45
C ILE A 22 7.04 11.30 -16.92
N GLU A 23 8.17 10.85 -17.49
CA GLU A 23 8.82 9.63 -17.05
C GLU A 23 9.41 9.76 -15.64
N GLN A 24 10.05 10.90 -15.34
CA GLN A 24 10.52 11.23 -13.99
C GLN A 24 9.35 11.29 -13.00
N SER A 25 8.26 11.98 -13.35
CA SER A 25 7.06 12.06 -12.52
C SER A 25 6.48 10.67 -12.24
N ARG A 26 6.35 9.82 -13.25
CA ARG A 26 5.85 8.44 -13.08
C ARG A 26 6.75 7.62 -12.16
N LYS A 27 8.08 7.79 -12.26
CA LYS A 27 9.05 7.09 -11.39
C LYS A 27 8.93 7.53 -9.93
N VAL A 28 8.80 8.84 -9.69
CA VAL A 28 8.60 9.39 -8.33
C VAL A 28 7.29 8.89 -7.73
N ILE A 29 6.20 8.96 -8.51
CA ILE A 29 4.88 8.47 -8.09
C ILE A 29 4.92 6.99 -7.73
N THR A 30 5.48 6.16 -8.61
CA THR A 30 5.56 4.71 -8.37
C THR A 30 6.40 4.41 -7.13
N ARG A 31 7.49 5.16 -6.90
CA ARG A 31 8.32 5.02 -5.70
C ARG A 31 7.54 5.38 -4.44
N ASN A 32 6.82 6.50 -4.42
CA ASN A 32 6.10 6.94 -3.23
C ASN A 32 4.97 5.97 -2.90
N CYS A 33 4.19 5.52 -3.88
CA CYS A 33 3.16 4.51 -3.66
C CYS A 33 3.75 3.17 -3.17
N ALA A 34 4.92 2.74 -3.70
CA ALA A 34 5.60 1.54 -3.21
C ALA A 34 6.08 1.68 -1.76
N ILE A 35 6.59 2.86 -1.38
CA ILE A 35 6.97 3.15 0.01
C ILE A 35 5.73 3.12 0.91
N THR A 36 4.61 3.69 0.48
CA THR A 36 3.34 3.66 1.25
C THR A 36 2.85 2.22 1.44
N LEU A 37 2.85 1.41 0.38
CA LEU A 37 2.51 -0.03 0.47
C LEU A 37 3.42 -0.78 1.45
N LEU A 38 4.74 -0.57 1.38
CA LEU A 38 5.68 -1.20 2.30
C LEU A 38 5.44 -0.77 3.75
N THR A 39 5.23 0.53 3.96
CA THR A 39 5.02 1.10 5.30
C THR A 39 3.79 0.51 5.95
N TRP A 40 2.65 0.54 5.27
CA TRP A 40 1.40 -0.01 5.81
C TRP A 40 1.44 -1.53 5.93
N GLY A 41 2.09 -2.24 5.01
CA GLY A 41 2.22 -3.69 5.07
C GLY A 41 3.03 -4.15 6.27
N ILE A 42 4.21 -3.53 6.49
CA ILE A 42 5.06 -3.80 7.65
C ILE A 42 4.33 -3.44 8.94
N LEU A 43 3.66 -2.29 8.99
CA LEU A 43 2.93 -1.84 10.16
C LEU A 43 1.83 -2.84 10.56
N ILE A 44 1.08 -3.37 9.58
CA ILE A 44 0.06 -4.39 9.84
C ILE A 44 0.69 -5.70 10.31
N CYS A 45 1.76 -6.18 9.68
CA CYS A 45 2.44 -7.41 10.11
C CYS A 45 2.98 -7.31 11.54
N VAL A 46 3.63 -6.19 11.89
CA VAL A 46 4.15 -5.95 13.25
C VAL A 46 3.00 -5.90 14.25
N THR A 47 1.93 -5.18 13.94
CA THR A 47 0.76 -5.06 14.82
C THR A 47 0.07 -6.40 15.04
N ALA A 48 -0.17 -7.16 13.96
CA ALA A 48 -0.76 -8.50 14.04
C ALA A 48 0.09 -9.44 14.89
N THR A 49 1.42 -9.36 14.78
CA THR A 49 2.35 -10.15 15.63
C THR A 49 2.18 -9.79 17.11
N VAL A 50 2.16 -8.49 17.43
CA VAL A 50 1.99 -8.02 18.81
C VAL A 50 0.63 -8.45 19.37
N ILE A 51 -0.45 -8.26 18.62
CA ILE A 51 -1.81 -8.64 19.04
C ILE A 51 -1.93 -10.15 19.21
N GLY A 52 -1.40 -10.95 18.27
CA GLY A 52 -1.41 -12.41 18.35
C GLY A 52 -0.68 -12.93 19.58
N LEU A 53 0.48 -12.37 19.91
CA LEU A 53 1.21 -12.70 21.14
C LEU A 53 0.40 -12.29 22.38
N LEU A 54 -0.13 -11.07 22.41
CA LEU A 54 -0.89 -10.56 23.55
C LEU A 54 -2.16 -11.38 23.82
N TRP A 55 -2.84 -11.79 22.75
CA TRP A 55 -4.01 -12.68 22.83
C TRP A 55 -3.61 -14.07 23.34
N SER A 56 -2.49 -14.63 22.87
CA SER A 56 -1.98 -15.91 23.38
C SER A 56 -1.69 -15.89 24.88
N TYR A 57 -1.21 -14.76 25.44
CA TYR A 57 -0.92 -14.64 26.87
C TYR A 57 -2.13 -14.30 27.74
N THR A 58 -3.03 -13.42 27.26
CA THR A 58 -4.12 -12.88 28.08
C THR A 58 -5.46 -13.55 27.84
N ASN A 59 -5.59 -14.32 26.75
CA ASN A 59 -6.84 -14.92 26.28
C ASN A 59 -8.02 -13.92 26.21
N SER A 60 -7.70 -12.66 25.94
CA SER A 60 -8.65 -11.55 26.02
C SER A 60 -8.86 -10.89 24.67
N TYR A 61 -10.13 -10.79 24.26
CA TYR A 61 -10.54 -10.12 23.02
C TYR A 61 -10.20 -8.62 22.99
N TYR A 62 -9.98 -8.00 24.16
CA TYR A 62 -9.55 -6.60 24.27
C TYR A 62 -8.17 -6.33 23.65
N CYS A 63 -7.36 -7.36 23.36
CA CYS A 63 -6.09 -7.22 22.65
C CYS A 63 -6.26 -6.57 21.26
N ASN A 64 -7.45 -6.68 20.66
CA ASN A 64 -7.76 -6.04 19.39
C ASN A 64 -7.79 -4.50 19.45
N LEU A 65 -7.80 -3.89 20.64
CA LEU A 65 -7.58 -2.44 20.79
C LEU A 65 -6.21 -1.99 20.25
N GLY A 66 -5.24 -2.91 20.11
CA GLY A 66 -3.96 -2.65 19.47
C GLY A 66 -4.07 -2.09 18.05
N TRP A 67 -5.17 -2.40 17.33
CA TRP A 67 -5.42 -1.87 15.99
C TRP A 67 -5.63 -0.35 15.98
N ILE A 68 -6.19 0.22 17.05
CA ILE A 68 -6.33 1.68 17.18
C ILE A 68 -4.95 2.34 17.28
N VAL A 69 -4.04 1.75 18.06
CA VAL A 69 -2.66 2.23 18.18
C VAL A 69 -1.97 2.21 16.82
N MET A 70 -2.18 1.14 16.05
CA MET A 70 -1.68 1.03 14.67
C MET A 70 -2.20 2.16 13.77
N VAL A 71 -3.50 2.46 13.82
CA VAL A 71 -4.09 3.56 13.04
C VAL A 71 -3.44 4.89 13.36
N PHE A 72 -3.24 5.22 14.64
CA PHE A 72 -2.57 6.46 15.03
C PHE A 72 -1.13 6.53 14.51
N ILE A 73 -0.36 5.44 14.65
CA ILE A 73 1.01 5.37 14.13
C ILE A 73 1.02 5.54 12.61
N GLY A 74 0.13 4.85 11.89
CA GLY A 74 0.03 4.95 10.43
C GLY A 74 -0.34 6.35 9.93
N LEU A 75 -1.26 7.04 10.63
CA LEU A 75 -1.62 8.42 10.32
C LEU A 75 -0.46 9.39 10.58
N ILE A 76 0.31 9.21 11.66
CA ILE A 76 1.50 10.02 11.96
C ILE A 76 2.55 9.82 10.87
N ILE A 77 2.82 8.57 10.46
CA ILE A 77 3.80 8.30 9.40
C ILE A 77 3.34 8.92 8.07
N ASN A 78 2.08 8.74 7.69
CA ASN A 78 1.52 9.38 6.48
C ASN A 78 1.67 10.92 6.54
N HIS A 79 1.40 11.54 7.69
CA HIS A 79 1.58 12.98 7.86
C HIS A 79 3.05 13.40 7.70
N LYS A 80 3.99 12.64 8.27
CA LYS A 80 5.42 12.92 8.10
C LYS A 80 5.85 12.82 6.64
N MET A 81 5.38 11.79 5.92
CA MET A 81 5.65 11.65 4.48
C MET A 81 5.14 12.84 3.67
N ILE A 82 3.97 13.40 4.03
CA ILE A 82 3.43 14.60 3.37
C ILE A 82 4.35 15.80 3.60
N ILE A 83 4.77 16.05 4.85
CA ILE A 83 5.66 17.18 5.18
C ILE A 83 7.00 17.05 4.45
N GLU A 84 7.59 15.85 4.44
CA GLU A 84 8.88 15.61 3.79
C GLU A 84 8.81 15.87 2.28
N GLU A 85 7.72 15.47 1.61
CA GLU A 85 7.52 15.76 0.19
C GLU A 85 7.32 17.25 -0.10
N GLU A 86 6.57 17.97 0.75
CA GLU A 86 6.39 19.42 0.62
C GLU A 86 7.70 20.18 0.83
N THR A 87 8.51 19.74 1.81
CA THR A 87 9.81 20.35 2.11
C THR A 87 10.84 20.07 1.01
N ALA A 88 10.78 18.90 0.37
CA ALA A 88 11.67 18.52 -0.72
C ALA A 88 11.32 19.17 -2.08
N GLY A 89 10.25 19.97 -2.15
CA GLY A 89 9.82 20.63 -3.39
C GLY A 89 9.36 19.64 -4.47
N VAL A 90 8.94 18.43 -4.08
CA VAL A 90 8.46 17.42 -5.04
C VAL A 90 7.15 17.93 -5.66
N PRO A 91 7.01 17.94 -7.00
CA PRO A 91 5.78 18.38 -7.64
C PRO A 91 4.58 17.60 -7.09
N LYS A 92 3.54 18.34 -6.67
CA LYS A 92 2.29 17.73 -6.18
C LYS A 92 1.71 16.85 -7.28
N SER A 93 1.66 15.54 -7.03
CA SER A 93 1.09 14.58 -7.96
C SER A 93 -0.30 14.18 -7.49
N PHE A 94 -1.28 14.37 -8.37
CA PHE A 94 -2.65 13.89 -8.19
C PHE A 94 -2.71 12.40 -7.81
N ILE A 95 -1.83 11.58 -8.37
CA ILE A 95 -1.77 10.14 -8.10
C ILE A 95 -1.31 9.86 -6.66
N ASN A 96 -0.34 10.64 -6.18
CA ASN A 96 0.18 10.51 -4.83
C ASN A 96 -0.88 10.94 -3.79
N ASP A 97 -1.62 11.99 -4.08
CA ASP A 97 -2.71 12.46 -3.22
C ASP A 97 -3.87 11.46 -3.15
N ILE A 98 -4.26 10.87 -4.28
CA ILE A 98 -5.23 9.75 -4.30
C ILE A 98 -4.71 8.59 -3.44
N THR A 99 -3.44 8.21 -3.60
CA THR A 99 -2.86 7.10 -2.82
C THR A 99 -2.92 7.41 -1.33
N LYS A 100 -2.49 8.58 -0.89
CA LYS A 100 -2.58 9.00 0.52
C LYS A 100 -4.02 8.98 1.03
N ASN A 101 -4.97 9.47 0.24
CA ASN A 101 -6.39 9.45 0.59
C ASN A 101 -6.95 8.03 0.73
N ILE A 102 -6.55 7.09 -0.13
CA ILE A 102 -6.92 5.67 0.00
C ILE A 102 -6.47 5.13 1.37
N TRP A 103 -5.21 5.37 1.75
CA TRP A 103 -4.66 4.90 3.03
C TRP A 103 -5.26 5.61 4.25
N ARG A 104 -5.62 6.89 4.11
CA ARG A 104 -6.33 7.63 5.15
C ARG A 104 -7.74 7.07 5.37
N THR A 105 -8.48 6.78 4.30
CA THR A 105 -9.80 6.15 4.39
C THR A 105 -9.71 4.76 5.00
N PHE A 106 -8.71 3.96 4.60
CA PHE A 106 -8.42 2.66 5.21
C PHE A 106 -8.22 2.77 6.74
N ALA A 107 -7.42 3.73 7.19
CA ALA A 107 -7.18 3.98 8.61
C ALA A 107 -8.47 4.35 9.38
N VAL A 108 -9.33 5.18 8.78
CA VAL A 108 -10.63 5.56 9.37
C VAL A 108 -11.55 4.35 9.48
N VAL A 109 -11.61 3.50 8.45
CA VAL A 109 -12.45 2.29 8.48
C VAL A 109 -11.98 1.31 9.56
N ILE A 110 -10.67 1.07 9.69
CA ILE A 110 -10.17 0.21 10.77
C ILE A 110 -10.51 0.78 12.14
N PHE A 111 -10.37 2.09 12.31
CA PHE A 111 -10.72 2.75 13.57
C PHE A 111 -12.20 2.57 13.91
N THR A 112 -13.10 2.87 12.96
CA THR A 112 -14.55 2.73 13.20
C THR A 112 -14.96 1.28 13.41
N SER A 113 -14.40 0.33 12.66
CA SER A 113 -14.66 -1.10 12.84
C SER A 113 -14.16 -1.62 14.19
N THR A 114 -12.99 -1.17 14.65
CA THR A 114 -12.46 -1.57 15.97
C THR A 114 -13.33 -1.01 17.08
N VAL A 115 -13.72 0.27 17.00
CA VAL A 115 -14.62 0.89 17.99
C VAL A 115 -16.00 0.22 18.00
N ALA A 116 -16.58 -0.04 16.82
CA ALA A 116 -17.88 -0.71 16.70
C ALA A 116 -17.87 -2.10 17.33
N SER A 117 -16.80 -2.89 17.11
CA SER A 117 -16.63 -4.21 17.73
C SER A 117 -16.62 -4.12 19.27
N GLN A 118 -16.02 -3.09 19.86
CA GLN A 118 -16.05 -2.95 21.32
C GLN A 118 -17.46 -2.61 21.82
N VAL A 119 -18.18 -1.71 21.15
CA VAL A 119 -19.54 -1.32 21.52
C VAL A 119 -20.51 -2.51 21.49
N THR A 120 -20.39 -3.39 20.49
CA THR A 120 -21.22 -4.60 20.41
C THR A 120 -20.93 -5.60 21.53
N ASN A 121 -19.70 -5.67 22.03
CA ASN A 121 -19.33 -6.51 23.17
C ASN A 121 -19.89 -5.99 24.51
N PHE A 122 -20.13 -4.67 24.66
CA PHE A 122 -20.76 -4.10 25.85
C PHE A 122 -22.27 -4.38 25.94
N GLY A 123 -22.93 -4.71 24.82
CA GLY A 123 -24.37 -4.89 24.73
C GLY A 123 -24.91 -6.24 25.20
N ASN A 124 -24.06 -7.27 25.39
CA ASN A 124 -24.48 -8.66 25.67
C ASN A 124 -25.56 -9.20 24.69
N ASP A 125 -25.66 -8.65 23.48
CA ASP A 125 -26.64 -9.11 22.50
C ASP A 125 -26.15 -10.41 21.83
N PRO A 126 -26.90 -11.53 21.91
CA PRO A 126 -26.49 -12.81 21.31
C PRO A 126 -26.49 -12.81 19.77
N ILE A 127 -27.02 -11.75 19.14
CA ILE A 127 -27.06 -11.55 17.68
C ILE A 127 -25.85 -10.72 17.21
N ALA A 128 -25.10 -10.11 18.13
CA ALA A 128 -23.82 -9.48 17.83
C ALA A 128 -22.74 -10.56 17.65
N GLN A 129 -22.88 -11.32 16.56
CA GLN A 129 -21.85 -12.21 16.05
C GLN A 129 -20.56 -11.39 15.97
N GLU A 130 -19.58 -11.76 16.80
CA GLU A 130 -18.30 -11.05 16.94
C GLU A 130 -17.80 -10.66 15.56
N LEU A 131 -17.81 -9.36 15.23
CA LEU A 131 -17.31 -8.91 13.94
C LEU A 131 -15.86 -9.39 13.84
N PRO A 132 -15.53 -10.28 12.88
CA PRO A 132 -14.18 -10.81 12.77
C PRO A 132 -13.28 -9.68 12.29
N ILE A 133 -12.60 -9.03 13.25
CA ILE A 133 -11.75 -7.86 13.02
C ILE A 133 -10.65 -8.22 12.03
N SER A 134 -10.06 -9.41 12.16
CA SER A 134 -9.06 -9.99 11.27
C SER A 134 -9.53 -10.02 9.81
N ALA A 135 -10.76 -10.50 9.56
CA ALA A 135 -11.32 -10.58 8.22
C ALA A 135 -11.66 -9.20 7.65
N THR A 136 -12.16 -8.28 8.48
CA THR A 136 -12.47 -6.90 8.08
C THR A 136 -11.20 -6.16 7.66
N ILE A 137 -10.12 -6.31 8.41
CA ILE A 137 -8.81 -5.73 8.07
C ILE A 137 -8.30 -6.30 6.76
N ASN A 138 -8.37 -7.62 6.56
CA ASN A 138 -7.96 -8.25 5.31
C ASN A 138 -8.76 -7.70 4.12
N ILE A 139 -10.09 -7.61 4.20
CA ILE A 139 -10.93 -7.06 3.12
C ILE A 139 -10.58 -5.60 2.82
N CYS A 140 -10.42 -4.78 3.87
CA CYS A 140 -10.05 -3.37 3.71
C CYS A 140 -8.66 -3.22 3.09
N MET A 141 -7.73 -4.09 3.49
CA MET A 141 -6.36 -4.14 2.97
C MET A 141 -6.36 -4.53 1.50
N THR A 142 -7.12 -5.56 1.13
CA THR A 142 -7.34 -5.99 -0.27
C THR A 142 -7.81 -4.81 -1.11
N PHE A 143 -8.83 -4.10 -0.65
CA PHE A 143 -9.39 -2.97 -1.39
C PHE A 143 -8.37 -1.84 -1.57
N ALA A 144 -7.67 -1.45 -0.50
CA ALA A 144 -6.63 -0.44 -0.57
C ALA A 144 -5.49 -0.83 -1.52
N ALA A 145 -5.06 -2.10 -1.49
CA ALA A 145 -4.01 -2.63 -2.35
C ALA A 145 -4.43 -2.70 -3.84
N ILE A 146 -5.65 -3.18 -4.14
CA ILE A 146 -6.19 -3.20 -5.50
C ILE A 146 -6.33 -1.78 -6.05
N MET A 147 -6.90 -0.85 -5.26
CA MET A 147 -7.04 0.54 -5.68
C MET A 147 -5.69 1.17 -5.97
N THR A 148 -4.68 0.93 -5.12
CA THR A 148 -3.31 1.38 -5.36
C THR A 148 -2.72 0.77 -6.64
N GLY A 149 -2.99 -0.52 -6.90
CA GLY A 149 -2.58 -1.20 -8.14
C GLY A 149 -3.21 -0.61 -9.40
N ILE A 150 -4.52 -0.32 -9.37
CA ILE A 150 -5.26 0.33 -10.48
C ILE A 150 -4.72 1.73 -10.73
N VAL A 151 -4.53 2.52 -9.68
CA VAL A 151 -4.01 3.89 -9.73
C VAL A 151 -2.61 3.93 -10.36
N LEU A 152 -1.77 2.93 -10.07
CA LEU A 152 -0.44 2.77 -10.66
C LEU A 152 -0.43 2.11 -12.05
N LYS A 153 -1.60 1.67 -12.56
CA LYS A 153 -1.72 0.82 -13.74
C LYS A 153 -0.79 -0.40 -13.68
N SER A 154 -0.72 -1.04 -12.51
CA SER A 154 0.12 -2.20 -12.25
C SER A 154 -0.73 -3.44 -11.99
N GLU A 155 -0.87 -4.28 -13.02
CA GLU A 155 -1.58 -5.58 -12.90
C GLU A 155 -0.93 -6.50 -11.87
N MET A 156 0.40 -6.41 -11.71
CA MET A 156 1.14 -7.18 -10.73
C MET A 156 0.64 -6.91 -9.31
N ILE A 157 0.55 -5.65 -8.90
CA ILE A 157 0.11 -5.27 -7.54
C ILE A 157 -1.32 -5.77 -7.29
N SER A 158 -2.22 -5.58 -8.26
CA SER A 158 -3.60 -6.05 -8.15
C SER A 158 -3.70 -7.59 -8.08
N LEU A 159 -2.87 -8.32 -8.84
CA LEU A 159 -2.88 -9.78 -8.82
C LEU A 159 -2.40 -10.34 -7.47
N PHE A 160 -1.32 -9.78 -6.91
CA PHE A 160 -0.82 -10.14 -5.57
C PHE A 160 -1.85 -9.83 -4.48
N ALA A 161 -2.56 -8.70 -4.61
CA ALA A 161 -3.65 -8.37 -3.71
C ALA A 161 -4.76 -9.43 -3.78
N CYS A 162 -5.31 -9.73 -4.96
CA CYS A 162 -6.38 -10.72 -5.10
C CYS A 162 -5.99 -12.13 -4.63
N SER A 163 -4.82 -12.63 -5.03
CA SER A 163 -4.37 -13.97 -4.66
C SER A 163 -4.07 -14.10 -3.17
N GLY A 164 -3.40 -13.09 -2.59
CA GLY A 164 -3.14 -13.03 -1.16
C GLY A 164 -4.43 -12.94 -0.34
N SER A 165 -5.43 -12.20 -0.83
CA SER A 165 -6.72 -12.01 -0.16
C SER A 165 -7.50 -13.30 -0.01
N TYR A 166 -7.60 -14.07 -1.10
CA TYR A 166 -8.31 -15.34 -1.07
C TYR A 166 -7.69 -16.29 -0.02
N ALA A 167 -6.36 -16.42 -0.02
CA ALA A 167 -5.65 -17.26 0.95
C ALA A 167 -5.83 -16.78 2.40
N SER A 168 -5.72 -15.47 2.62
CA SER A 168 -5.69 -14.89 3.98
C SER A 168 -7.07 -14.79 4.61
N ILE A 169 -8.12 -14.49 3.82
CA ILE A 169 -9.50 -14.47 4.32
C ILE A 169 -9.97 -15.89 4.62
N LYS A 170 -9.64 -16.86 3.77
CA LYS A 170 -9.94 -18.27 4.05
C LYS A 170 -9.26 -18.75 5.33
N ALA A 171 -7.95 -18.52 5.45
CA ALA A 171 -7.21 -18.86 6.66
C ALA A 171 -7.77 -18.16 7.91
N ALA A 172 -8.19 -16.89 7.81
CA ALA A 172 -8.77 -16.16 8.94
C ALA A 172 -10.20 -16.61 9.31
N LEU A 173 -10.93 -17.29 8.41
CA LEU A 173 -12.26 -17.82 8.70
C LEU A 173 -12.23 -19.27 9.18
N ASP A 174 -11.24 -20.04 8.75
CA ASP A 174 -11.08 -21.45 9.13
C ASP A 174 -10.38 -21.61 10.50
N CYS A 175 -9.67 -20.55 10.94
CA CYS A 175 -8.98 -20.47 12.22
C CYS A 175 -9.81 -19.67 13.24
N ASN A 176 -9.90 -20.15 14.49
CA ASN A 176 -10.61 -19.47 15.57
C ASN A 176 -9.63 -19.26 16.74
N GLY A 177 -9.14 -18.03 16.91
CA GLY A 177 -8.22 -17.69 17.99
C GLY A 177 -6.97 -16.92 17.54
N PRO A 178 -5.86 -16.95 18.32
CA PRO A 178 -4.65 -16.19 18.03
C PRO A 178 -4.03 -16.47 16.66
N GLU A 179 -4.26 -17.66 16.10
CA GLU A 179 -3.82 -18.04 14.76
C GLU A 179 -4.43 -17.18 13.62
N GLU A 180 -5.57 -16.52 13.84
CA GLU A 180 -6.13 -15.58 12.87
C GLU A 180 -5.16 -14.44 12.55
N MET A 181 -4.37 -14.01 13.55
CA MET A 181 -3.37 -12.96 13.36
C MET A 181 -2.23 -13.44 12.44
N ALA A 182 -1.93 -14.75 12.42
CA ALA A 182 -0.97 -15.31 11.47
C ALA A 182 -1.47 -15.20 10.03
N ALA A 183 -2.78 -15.37 9.80
CA ALA A 183 -3.40 -15.15 8.49
C ALA A 183 -3.31 -13.68 8.05
N VAL A 184 -3.50 -12.73 8.96
CA VAL A 184 -3.33 -11.29 8.68
C VAL A 184 -1.86 -10.96 8.35
N ILE A 185 -0.88 -11.55 9.06
CA ILE A 185 0.54 -11.39 8.74
C ILE A 185 0.84 -11.90 7.33
N PHE A 186 0.37 -13.10 7.00
CA PHE A 186 0.56 -13.70 5.69
C PHE A 186 -0.06 -12.84 4.58
N GLY A 187 -1.27 -12.32 4.83
CA GLY A 187 -1.95 -11.38 3.94
C GLY A 187 -1.17 -10.09 3.72
N GLY A 188 -0.74 -9.42 4.79
CA GLY A 188 0.07 -8.20 4.70
C GLY A 188 1.36 -8.41 3.90
N MET A 189 2.01 -9.56 4.11
CA MET A 189 3.23 -9.91 3.37
C MET A 189 2.96 -10.08 1.87
N LEU A 190 2.01 -10.94 1.50
CA LEU A 190 1.72 -11.24 0.09
C LEU A 190 1.12 -10.05 -0.66
N MET A 191 0.16 -9.36 -0.04
CA MET A 191 -0.61 -8.31 -0.71
C MET A 191 0.13 -6.97 -0.80
N MET A 192 1.06 -6.71 0.12
CA MET A 192 1.67 -5.38 0.23
C MET A 192 3.20 -5.41 0.27
N VAL A 193 3.79 -6.22 1.16
CA VAL A 193 5.25 -6.20 1.35
C VAL A 193 5.98 -6.69 0.10
N ILE A 194 5.56 -7.82 -0.47
CA ILE A 194 6.15 -8.38 -1.69
C ILE A 194 5.98 -7.44 -2.89
N PRO A 195 4.75 -7.02 -3.28
CA PRO A 195 4.58 -6.13 -4.42
C PRO A 195 5.23 -4.75 -4.21
N GLY A 196 5.21 -4.21 -2.98
CA GLY A 196 5.90 -2.97 -2.63
C GLY A 196 7.42 -3.07 -2.77
N ALA A 197 8.02 -4.16 -2.30
CA ALA A 197 9.46 -4.40 -2.44
C ALA A 197 9.86 -4.58 -3.91
N ILE A 198 9.08 -5.32 -4.69
CA ILE A 198 9.32 -5.52 -6.12
C ILE A 198 9.19 -4.19 -6.87
N ALA A 199 8.17 -3.39 -6.59
CA ALA A 199 7.99 -2.08 -7.20
C ALA A 199 9.18 -1.14 -6.89
N LEU A 200 9.68 -1.15 -5.65
CA LEU A 200 10.85 -0.39 -5.26
C LEU A 200 12.13 -0.88 -5.97
N TYR A 201 12.32 -2.20 -6.06
CA TYR A 201 13.47 -2.80 -6.75
C TYR A 201 13.46 -2.47 -8.25
N ARG A 202 12.31 -2.55 -8.91
CA ARG A 202 12.15 -2.16 -10.33
C ARG A 202 12.43 -0.67 -10.55
N ASN A 203 12.04 0.19 -9.62
CA ASN A 203 12.33 1.63 -9.69
C ASN A 203 13.82 1.96 -9.43
N ARG A 204 14.55 1.11 -8.68
CA ARG A 204 15.99 1.29 -8.42
C ARG A 204 16.87 0.89 -9.60
N LYS A 205 16.46 -0.05 -10.47
CA LYS A 205 17.25 -0.41 -11.65
C LYS A 205 17.45 0.83 -12.55
N PRO A 206 18.69 1.31 -12.73
CA PRO A 206 18.97 2.34 -13.71
C PRO A 206 18.65 1.79 -15.11
N LYS A 207 18.10 2.63 -16.00
CA LYS A 207 17.90 2.33 -17.42
C LYS A 207 19.18 1.90 -18.16
N GLY A 208 20.36 1.99 -17.54
CA GLY A 208 21.66 1.63 -18.12
C GLY A 208 21.71 0.22 -18.72
N ARG A 209 21.02 -0.77 -18.13
CA ARG A 209 21.09 -2.16 -18.63
C ARG A 209 20.12 -2.49 -19.76
N GLN A 210 19.11 -1.66 -20.03
CA GLN A 210 18.27 -1.82 -21.23
C GLN A 210 18.93 -1.21 -22.47
N ASN A 211 19.77 -0.19 -22.31
CA ASN A 211 20.57 0.34 -23.41
C ASN A 211 21.73 -0.61 -23.76
N GLU A 212 22.37 -1.25 -22.77
CA GLU A 212 23.40 -2.28 -23.02
C GLU A 212 22.82 -3.55 -23.67
N ALA A 213 21.63 -4.01 -23.24
CA ALA A 213 20.98 -5.16 -23.88
C ALA A 213 20.53 -4.87 -25.32
N LYS A 214 20.06 -3.65 -25.60
CA LYS A 214 19.69 -3.22 -26.97
C LYS A 214 20.89 -2.83 -27.83
N LEU A 215 22.03 -2.47 -27.24
CA LEU A 215 23.30 -2.32 -27.98
C LEU A 215 23.84 -3.71 -28.35
N ASN A 216 23.87 -4.65 -27.41
CA ASN A 216 24.39 -5.99 -27.66
C ASN A 216 23.52 -6.81 -28.64
N GLU A 217 22.20 -6.56 -28.72
CA GLU A 217 21.35 -7.13 -29.78
C GLU A 217 21.48 -6.43 -31.15
N LYS A 218 22.06 -5.23 -31.20
CA LYS A 218 22.33 -4.51 -32.46
C LYS A 218 23.75 -4.73 -32.97
N GLU A 219 24.64 -5.21 -32.13
CA GLU A 219 26.04 -5.56 -32.44
C GLU A 219 26.22 -7.06 -32.76
N GLN A 220 25.14 -7.85 -32.75
CA GLN A 220 25.09 -9.23 -33.28
C GLN A 220 24.26 -9.28 -34.56
#